data_AF-A0A7S3HF82-F1
#
_entry.id   AF-A0A7S3HF82-F1
#
_cell.length_a   1.000
_cell.length_b   1.000
_cell.length_c   1.000
_cell.angle_alpha   90.00
_cell.angle_beta   90.00
_cell.angle_gamma   90.00
#
_symmetry.space_group_name_H-M   'P 1'
#
loop_
_entity.id
_entity.type
_entity.pdbx_description
1 polymer ?
#
loop_
_entity_poly.entity_id
_entity_poly.type
_entity_poly.pdbx_seq_one_letter_code
_entity_poly.pdbx_strand_id
1 'polypeptide(L)'
;GYSPQDETTGELLKAKCIPMPNWVFSPKFPLEALKKWTGRQIDMFSASGLQLHQVRIKNPGQGADWTADAIWAHVKTIASVFKERSMPPPIVYIHNHDFNGQGGHIGADLFRKAQAEGFNTLVIDSA
;
A
#
# COMPACT_ATOMS: atom_id res chain seq x y z
N GLY A 1 -1.30 12.18 16.86
CA GLY A 1 -1.36 13.23 15.84
C GLY A 1 -1.58 12.58 14.50
N TYR A 2 -2.46 13.15 13.67
CA TYR A 2 -2.60 12.74 12.27
C TYR A 2 -1.30 13.05 11.53
N SER A 3 -0.85 12.17 10.64
CA SER A 3 0.33 12.48 9.83
C SER A 3 -0.05 13.47 8.73
N PRO A 4 0.87 14.32 8.23
CA PRO A 4 0.57 15.27 7.16
C PRO A 4 -0.05 14.63 5.90
N GLN A 5 0.23 13.34 5.67
CA GLN A 5 -0.38 12.58 4.58
C GLN A 5 -1.89 12.36 4.79
N ASP A 6 -2.33 12.15 6.03
CA ASP A 6 -3.75 12.05 6.36
C ASP A 6 -4.46 13.40 6.09
N GLU A 7 -3.81 14.52 6.41
CA GLU A 7 -4.35 15.86 6.11
C GLU A 7 -4.55 16.08 4.60
N THR A 8 -3.53 15.76 3.80
CA THR A 8 -3.60 15.88 2.34
C THR A 8 -4.70 14.99 1.75
N THR A 9 -4.84 13.73 2.21
CA THR A 9 -5.95 12.86 1.78
C THR A 9 -7.30 13.52 2.10
N GLY A 10 -7.44 14.10 3.29
CA GLY A 10 -8.68 14.74 3.73
C GLY A 10 -9.02 15.98 2.90
N GLU A 11 -8.03 16.81 2.56
CA GLU A 11 -8.19 17.97 1.68
C GLU A 11 -8.64 17.56 0.28
N LEU A 12 -8.00 16.54 -0.31
CA LEU A 12 -8.36 16.04 -1.63
C LEU A 12 -9.79 15.49 -1.66
N LEU A 13 -10.16 14.69 -0.66
CA LEU A 13 -11.53 14.15 -0.55
C LEU A 13 -12.58 15.26 -0.42
N LYS A 14 -12.31 16.30 0.38
CA LYS A 14 -13.18 17.48 0.49
C LYS A 14 -13.32 18.23 -0.84
N ALA A 15 -12.23 18.29 -1.61
CA ALA A 15 -12.23 18.86 -2.97
C ALA A 15 -12.88 17.95 -4.03
N LYS A 16 -13.44 16.80 -3.64
CA LYS A 16 -14.00 15.76 -4.52
C LYS A 16 -12.96 15.15 -5.48
N CYS A 17 -11.69 15.26 -5.13
CA CYS A 17 -10.60 14.53 -5.76
C CYS A 17 -10.43 13.21 -5.00
N ILE A 18 -10.45 12.07 -5.69
CA ILE A 18 -10.31 10.76 -5.05
C ILE A 18 -8.82 10.36 -5.11
N PRO A 19 -8.03 10.56 -4.05
CA PRO A 19 -6.61 10.19 -4.08
C PRO A 19 -6.43 8.68 -4.06
N MET A 20 -5.24 8.23 -4.44
CA MET A 20 -4.74 6.92 -4.06
C MET A 20 -3.81 7.09 -2.85
N PRO A 21 -4.22 6.67 -1.64
CA PRO A 21 -3.38 6.75 -0.46
C PRO A 21 -2.04 6.06 -0.68
N ASN A 22 -0.96 6.73 -0.27
CA ASN A 22 0.40 6.28 -0.52
C ASN A 22 1.15 6.01 0.78
N TRP A 23 1.45 4.74 1.04
CA TRP A 23 2.40 4.31 2.05
C TRP A 23 3.82 4.41 1.50
N VAL A 24 4.67 5.21 2.15
CA VAL A 24 6.10 5.23 1.85
C VAL A 24 6.75 4.09 2.62
N PHE A 25 7.30 3.12 1.90
CA PHE A 25 8.04 2.03 2.53
C PHE A 25 9.29 2.56 3.21
N SER A 26 9.50 2.12 4.44
CA SER A 26 10.70 2.41 5.20
C SER A 26 10.92 1.31 6.24
N PRO A 27 12.13 0.78 6.40
CA PRO A 27 12.44 -0.19 7.45
C PRO A 27 12.23 0.39 8.86
N LYS A 28 12.17 1.72 8.99
CA LYS A 28 11.93 2.42 10.25
C LYS A 28 10.46 2.36 10.69
N PHE A 29 9.54 1.98 9.81
CA PHE A 29 8.12 1.93 10.13
C PHE A 29 7.68 0.47 10.34
N PRO A 30 7.24 0.09 11.56
CA PRO A 30 6.77 -1.26 11.81
C PRO A 30 5.42 -1.52 11.11
N LEU A 31 5.12 -2.79 10.85
CA LEU A 31 3.84 -3.19 10.23
C LEU A 31 2.61 -2.73 11.03
N GLU A 32 2.71 -2.60 12.35
CA GLU A 32 1.64 -2.03 13.19
C GLU A 32 1.32 -0.57 12.84
N ALA A 33 2.33 0.21 12.43
CA ALA A 33 2.10 1.58 11.96
C ALA A 33 1.33 1.58 10.64
N LEU A 34 1.68 0.67 9.72
CA LEU A 34 0.95 0.45 8.46
C LEU A 34 -0.49 0.00 8.72
N LYS A 35 -0.72 -0.93 9.65
CA LYS A 35 -2.05 -1.41 10.03
C LYS A 35 -2.94 -0.26 10.49
N LYS A 36 -2.43 0.53 11.45
CA LYS A 36 -3.14 1.72 11.98
C LYS A 36 -3.37 2.76 10.89
N TRP A 37 -2.39 3.03 10.04
CA TRP A 37 -2.53 3.98 8.94
C TRP A 37 -3.59 3.54 7.93
N THR A 38 -3.58 2.27 7.53
CA THR A 38 -4.58 1.70 6.60
C THR A 38 -5.99 1.85 7.16
N GLY A 39 -6.18 1.58 8.46
CA GLY A 39 -7.46 1.79 9.14
C GLY A 39 -7.93 3.25 9.06
N ARG A 40 -7.05 4.22 9.34
CA ARG A 40 -7.39 5.66 9.25
C ARG A 40 -7.77 6.07 7.82
N GLN A 41 -7.07 5.56 6.80
CA GLN A 41 -7.41 5.86 5.40
C GLN A 41 -8.81 5.32 5.03
N ILE A 42 -9.16 4.12 5.47
CA ILE A 42 -10.51 3.57 5.29
C ILE A 42 -11.55 4.47 5.96
N ASP A 43 -11.29 4.90 7.20
CA ASP A 43 -12.22 5.75 7.97
C ASP A 43 -12.44 7.11 7.28
N MET A 44 -11.39 7.71 6.72
CA MET A 44 -11.47 8.98 6.01
C MET A 44 -12.27 8.90 4.71
N PHE A 45 -12.10 7.83 3.93
CA PHE A 45 -12.92 7.59 2.74
C PHE A 45 -14.38 7.39 3.13
N SER A 46 -14.63 6.55 4.14
CA SER A 46 -15.98 6.28 4.64
C SER A 46 -16.69 7.56 5.15
N ALA A 47 -15.98 8.41 5.89
CA ALA A 47 -16.49 9.71 6.34
C ALA A 47 -16.84 10.67 5.19
N SER A 48 -16.27 10.44 4.00
CA SER A 48 -16.58 11.17 2.77
C SER A 48 -17.64 10.47 1.91
N GLY A 49 -18.29 9.41 2.42
CA GLY A 49 -19.28 8.62 1.70
C GLY A 49 -18.69 7.71 0.61
N LEU A 50 -17.39 7.43 0.66
CA LEU A 50 -16.67 6.64 -0.34
C LEU A 50 -16.09 5.36 0.28
N GLN A 51 -15.89 4.34 -0.56
CA GLN A 51 -15.15 3.15 -0.19
C GLN A 51 -13.70 3.27 -0.65
N LEU A 52 -12.74 3.00 0.23
CA LEU A 52 -11.34 2.84 -0.19
C LEU A 52 -11.20 1.52 -0.94
N HIS A 53 -10.68 1.56 -2.17
CA HIS A 53 -10.45 0.36 -2.98
C HIS A 53 -8.98 0.04 -3.21
N GLN A 54 -8.10 1.04 -3.11
CA GLN A 54 -6.72 0.91 -3.53
C GLN A 54 -5.75 1.61 -2.58
N VAL A 55 -4.56 1.02 -2.42
CA VAL A 55 -3.45 1.57 -1.65
C VAL A 55 -2.17 1.41 -2.46
N ARG A 56 -1.35 2.46 -2.50
CA ARG A 56 -0.01 2.41 -3.11
C ARG A 56 1.06 2.22 -2.05
N ILE A 57 1.98 1.29 -2.27
CA ILE A 57 3.25 1.20 -1.57
C ILE A 57 4.32 1.75 -2.52
N LYS A 58 5.06 2.76 -2.06
CA LYS A 58 6.14 3.38 -2.84
C LYS A 58 7.48 3.22 -2.12
N ASN A 59 8.53 2.87 -2.86
CA ASN A 59 9.90 2.98 -2.37
C ASN A 59 10.46 4.39 -2.58
N PRO A 60 10.98 5.09 -1.55
CA PRO A 60 11.71 6.34 -1.74
C PRO A 60 13.15 6.13 -2.22
N GLY A 61 13.66 4.89 -2.12
CA GLY A 61 14.94 4.43 -2.63
C GLY A 61 14.98 2.89 -2.55
N GLN A 62 15.60 2.23 -3.52
CA GLN A 62 15.75 0.78 -3.54
C GLN A 62 16.91 0.36 -2.62
N GLY A 63 16.67 0.47 -1.31
CA GLY A 63 17.58 0.01 -0.27
C GLY A 63 17.53 -1.52 -0.10
N ALA A 64 18.44 -2.07 0.71
CA ALA A 64 18.53 -3.51 0.96
C ALA A 64 17.24 -4.13 1.55
N ASP A 65 16.43 -3.32 2.24
CA ASP A 65 15.17 -3.76 2.85
C ASP A 65 14.02 -3.89 1.86
N TRP A 66 14.16 -3.38 0.63
CA TRP A 66 13.14 -3.48 -0.41
C TRP A 66 13.19 -4.85 -1.08
N THR A 67 12.80 -5.89 -0.35
CA THR A 67 12.77 -7.28 -0.82
C THR A 67 11.34 -7.73 -1.10
N ALA A 68 11.18 -8.78 -1.92
CA ALA A 68 9.86 -9.35 -2.19
C ALA A 68 9.14 -9.80 -0.91
N ASP A 69 9.86 -10.35 0.07
CA ASP A 69 9.27 -10.75 1.36
C ASP A 69 8.83 -9.58 2.21
N ALA A 70 9.65 -8.52 2.30
CA ALA A 70 9.30 -7.33 3.07
C ALA A 70 8.09 -6.62 2.46
N ILE A 71 8.05 -6.48 1.13
CA ILE A 71 6.92 -5.90 0.42
C ILE A 71 5.69 -6.79 0.61
N TRP A 72 5.82 -8.10 0.45
CA TRP A 72 4.70 -9.03 0.63
C TRP A 72 4.11 -8.98 2.04
N ALA A 73 4.95 -8.84 3.07
CA ALA A 73 4.47 -8.64 4.44
C ALA A 73 3.59 -7.38 4.56
N HIS A 74 3.98 -6.27 3.91
CA HIS A 74 3.18 -5.06 3.87
C HIS A 74 1.85 -5.26 3.11
N VAL A 75 1.87 -5.94 1.96
CA VAL A 75 0.65 -6.27 1.20
C VAL A 75 -0.32 -7.07 2.08
N LYS A 76 0.18 -8.10 2.78
CA LYS A 76 -0.64 -8.91 3.68
C LYS A 76 -1.21 -8.12 4.84
N THR A 77 -0.45 -7.19 5.42
CA THR A 77 -0.94 -6.30 6.47
C THR A 77 -2.06 -5.39 5.98
N ILE A 78 -1.95 -4.81 4.78
CA ILE A 78 -3.02 -3.99 4.21
C ILE A 78 -4.26 -4.86 3.95
N ALA A 79 -4.08 -6.01 3.31
CA ALA A 79 -5.18 -6.94 3.02
C ALA A 79 -5.87 -7.45 4.29
N SER A 80 -5.12 -7.67 5.38
CA SER A 80 -5.72 -8.11 6.65
C SER A 80 -6.63 -7.03 7.25
N VAL A 81 -6.27 -5.75 7.15
CA VAL A 81 -7.15 -4.66 7.61
C VAL A 81 -8.43 -4.63 6.80
N PHE A 82 -8.36 -4.74 5.47
CA PHE A 82 -9.58 -4.79 4.64
C PHE A 82 -10.47 -5.98 5.01
N LYS A 83 -9.87 -7.16 5.23
CA LYS A 83 -10.59 -8.34 5.70
C LYS A 83 -11.25 -8.12 7.07
N GLU A 84 -10.53 -7.56 8.05
CA GLU A 84 -11.04 -7.20 9.38
C GLU A 84 -12.21 -6.20 9.30
N ARG A 85 -12.23 -5.36 8.27
CA ARG A 85 -13.30 -4.38 8.00
C ARG A 85 -14.40 -4.92 7.09
N SER A 86 -14.40 -6.23 6.79
CA SER A 86 -15.35 -6.90 5.90
C SER A 86 -15.42 -6.28 4.49
N MET A 87 -14.30 -5.74 4.02
CA MET A 87 -14.18 -5.13 2.69
C MET A 87 -13.63 -6.14 1.69
N PRO A 88 -13.92 -5.96 0.38
CA PRO A 88 -13.23 -6.70 -0.68
C PRO A 88 -11.71 -6.54 -0.59
N PRO A 89 -10.91 -7.51 -1.06
CA PRO A 89 -9.47 -7.36 -1.13
C PRO A 89 -9.06 -6.05 -1.84
N PRO A 90 -8.11 -5.29 -1.28
CA PRO A 90 -7.68 -4.04 -1.88
C PRO A 90 -6.87 -4.29 -3.15
N ILE A 91 -6.93 -3.33 -4.07
CA ILE A 91 -5.89 -3.19 -5.09
C ILE A 91 -4.64 -2.65 -4.39
N VAL A 92 -3.57 -3.43 -4.38
CA VAL A 92 -2.29 -2.99 -3.82
C VAL A 92 -1.35 -2.69 -4.97
N TYR A 93 -1.04 -1.41 -5.13
CA TYR A 93 -0.18 -0.90 -6.19
C TYR A 93 1.24 -0.75 -5.66
N ILE A 94 2.17 -1.52 -6.20
CA ILE A 94 3.59 -1.40 -5.90
C ILE A 94 4.22 -0.46 -6.91
N HIS A 95 4.57 0.74 -6.46
CA HIS A 95 5.36 1.68 -7.25
C HIS A 95 6.83 1.45 -6.89
N ASN A 96 7.52 0.75 -7.79
CA ASN A 96 8.90 0.35 -7.63
C ASN A 96 9.78 1.15 -8.59
N HIS A 97 10.48 2.14 -8.05
CA HIS A 97 11.57 2.77 -8.78
C HIS A 97 12.77 1.83 -8.82
N ASP A 98 13.26 1.51 -10.03
CA ASP A 98 14.49 0.73 -10.21
C ASP A 98 15.71 1.65 -10.16
N PHE A 99 16.50 1.52 -9.10
CA PHE A 99 17.74 2.27 -8.90
C PHE A 99 18.99 1.39 -8.99
N ASN A 100 18.85 0.07 -8.82
CA ASN A 100 19.98 -0.86 -8.77
C ASN A 100 19.83 -2.08 -9.71
N GLY A 101 18.84 -2.08 -10.60
CA GLY A 101 18.59 -3.15 -11.58
C GLY A 101 17.85 -4.36 -11.00
N GLN A 102 17.46 -4.33 -9.72
CA GLN A 102 16.72 -5.43 -9.09
C GLN A 102 15.20 -5.23 -9.12
N GLY A 103 14.71 -4.11 -9.65
CA GLY A 103 13.31 -3.73 -9.55
C GLY A 103 12.39 -4.78 -10.18
N GLY A 104 12.74 -5.22 -11.39
CA GLY A 104 12.03 -6.28 -12.10
C GLY A 104 12.11 -7.64 -11.41
N HIS A 105 13.27 -8.00 -10.84
CA HIS A 105 13.46 -9.28 -10.14
C HIS A 105 12.60 -9.37 -8.87
N ILE A 106 12.64 -8.31 -8.05
CA ILE A 106 11.80 -8.20 -6.85
C ILE A 106 10.32 -8.22 -7.22
N GLY A 107 9.94 -7.50 -8.29
CA GLY A 107 8.58 -7.51 -8.80
C GLY A 107 8.12 -8.92 -9.21
N ALA A 108 8.94 -9.64 -9.98
CA ALA A 108 8.62 -11.00 -10.41
C ALA A 108 8.45 -11.96 -9.22
N ASP A 109 9.35 -11.90 -8.23
CA ASP A 109 9.27 -12.72 -7.02
C ASP A 109 8.03 -12.40 -6.18
N LEU A 110 7.70 -11.12 -6.05
CA LEU A 110 6.49 -10.68 -5.37
C LEU A 110 5.22 -11.18 -6.09
N PHE A 111 5.20 -11.14 -7.42
CA PHE A 111 4.07 -11.64 -8.20
C PHE A 111 3.86 -13.14 -8.01
N ARG A 112 4.93 -13.94 -7.99
CA ARG A 112 4.85 -15.39 -7.70
C ARG A 112 4.27 -15.66 -6.31
N LYS A 113 4.67 -14.88 -5.30
CA LYS A 113 4.12 -14.99 -3.93
C LYS A 113 2.63 -14.68 -3.90
N ALA A 114 2.21 -13.59 -4.54
CA ALA A 114 0.81 -13.21 -4.62
C ALA A 114 -0.05 -14.29 -5.30
N GLN A 115 0.44 -14.85 -6.42
CA GLN A 115 -0.24 -15.95 -7.11
C GLN A 115 -0.34 -17.22 -6.26
N ALA A 116 0.74 -17.60 -5.57
CA ALA A 116 0.76 -18.78 -4.70
C ALA A 116 -0.25 -18.69 -3.55
N GLU A 117 -0.52 -17.47 -3.06
CA GLU A 117 -1.53 -17.22 -2.00
C GLU A 117 -2.91 -16.81 -2.57
N GLY A 118 -3.12 -16.85 -3.90
CA GLY A 118 -4.40 -16.52 -4.54
C GLY A 118 -4.77 -15.03 -4.51
N PHE A 119 -3.82 -14.13 -4.25
CA PHE A 119 -4.04 -12.69 -4.22
C PHE A 119 -3.91 -12.10 -5.63
N ASN A 120 -5.05 -11.76 -6.23
CA ASN A 120 -5.15 -11.39 -7.65
C ASN A 120 -5.27 -9.89 -7.92
N THR A 121 -5.23 -9.04 -6.89
CA THR A 121 -5.36 -7.57 -6.99
C THR A 121 -4.04 -6.84 -6.75
N LEU A 122 -2.90 -7.53 -6.92
CA LEU A 122 -1.58 -6.92 -6.87
C LEU A 122 -1.22 -6.32 -8.24
N VAL A 123 -0.86 -5.04 -8.24
CA VAL A 123 -0.31 -4.35 -9.43
C VAL A 123 1.14 -4.00 -9.15
N ILE A 124 2.05 -4.35 -10.06
CA ILE A 124 3.47 -4.02 -9.95
C ILE A 124 3.83 -3.09 -11.10
N ASP A 125 4.24 -1.89 -10.74
CA ASP A 125 4.79 -0.88 -11.63
C ASP A 125 6.28 -0.75 -11.34
N SER A 126 7.08 -1.41 -12.16
CA SER A 126 8.54 -1.35 -12.11
C SER A 126 9.04 -0.58 -13.33
N ALA A 127 9.57 0.62 -13.09
CA ALA A 127 10.16 1.49 -14.11
C ALA A 127 11.63 1.76 -13.79
#